data_AF-A0A222FHH0-F1
#
_entry.id   AF-A0A222FHH0-F1
#
_cell.length_a   1.000
_cell.length_b   1.000
_cell.length_c   1.000
_cell.angle_alpha   90.00
_cell.angle_beta   90.00
_cell.angle_gamma   90.00
#
_symmetry.space_group_name_H-M   'P 1'
#
loop_
_entity.id
_entity.type
_entity.pdbx_description
1 polymer ?
#
loop_
_entity_poly.entity_id
_entity_poly.type
_entity_poly.pdbx_seq_one_letter_code
_entity_poly.pdbx_strand_id
1 'polypeptide(L)'
;MMKLSRKQLGSFSAVLLFVFLSWFLGHVFDYDEVSHLDEYAELLGERFTLVDKVVAVGVTMDQNYHGDADRIYLKEFGSSGPQVKFRRSIADGVLEIVGVHQEKWFIGAGIYYRVKHKGAQKVPELPIYVHIPGPVNSDNLGLDEALYQRIQIADS
;
A
#
# COMPACT_ATOMS: atom_id res chain seq x y z
N MET A 1 35.63 40.35 -3.48
CA MET A 1 35.58 38.98 -2.89
C MET A 1 34.83 39.05 -1.57
N MET A 2 33.54 38.70 -1.55
CA MET A 2 32.73 38.69 -0.32
C MET A 2 33.04 37.42 0.48
N LYS A 3 33.57 37.59 1.71
CA LYS A 3 33.78 36.49 2.66
C LYS A 3 32.45 36.19 3.35
N LEU A 4 31.76 35.16 2.90
CA LEU A 4 30.57 34.63 3.57
C LEU A 4 30.95 34.09 4.95
N SER A 5 30.27 34.61 5.99
CA SER A 5 30.45 34.21 7.38
C SER A 5 29.96 32.77 7.59
N ARG A 6 30.72 31.96 8.34
CA ARG A 6 30.37 30.56 8.69
C ARG A 6 28.95 30.41 9.26
N LYS A 7 28.39 31.46 9.88
CA LYS A 7 27.01 31.47 10.39
C LYS A 7 25.96 31.47 9.25
N GLN A 8 26.20 32.18 8.15
CA GLN A 8 25.28 32.21 7.00
C GLN A 8 25.29 30.91 6.20
N LEU A 9 26.42 30.19 6.18
CA LEU A 9 26.50 28.86 5.56
C LEU A 9 25.64 27.83 6.30
N GLY A 10 25.62 27.86 7.64
CA GLY A 10 24.83 26.94 8.45
C GLY A 10 23.32 27.16 8.33
N SER A 11 22.87 28.41 8.25
CA SER A 11 21.45 28.75 8.05
C SER A 11 20.93 28.29 6.69
N PHE A 12 21.74 28.43 5.64
CA PHE A 12 21.38 27.99 4.29
C PHE A 12 21.22 26.47 4.21
N SER A 13 22.12 25.71 4.84
CA SER A 13 22.03 24.25 4.90
C SER A 13 20.83 23.77 5.69
N ALA A 14 20.48 24.44 6.81
CA ALA A 14 19.30 24.08 7.60
C ALA A 14 18.00 24.34 6.84
N VAL A 15 17.90 25.46 6.10
CA VAL A 15 16.73 25.76 5.27
C VAL A 15 16.61 24.78 4.11
N LEU A 16 17.72 24.45 3.43
CA LEU A 16 17.71 23.44 2.37
C LEU A 16 17.34 22.05 2.89
N LEU A 17 17.84 21.67 4.07
CA LEU A 17 17.47 20.41 4.72
C LEU A 17 15.98 20.39 5.08
N PHE A 18 15.44 21.51 5.58
CA PHE A 18 14.03 21.63 5.95
C PHE A 18 13.11 21.62 4.72
N VAL A 19 13.50 22.29 3.63
CA VAL A 19 12.78 22.26 2.35
C VAL A 19 12.86 20.87 1.73
N PHE A 20 14.02 20.22 1.76
CA PHE A 20 14.18 18.84 1.30
C PHE A 20 13.35 17.87 2.13
N LEU A 21 13.37 17.98 3.47
CA LEU A 21 12.53 17.18 4.36
C LEU A 21 11.05 17.44 4.13
N SER A 22 10.64 18.70 3.94
CA SER A 22 9.23 19.05 3.70
C SER A 22 8.75 18.56 2.33
N TRP A 23 9.60 18.63 1.31
CA TRP A 23 9.34 18.06 -0.01
C TRP A 23 9.29 16.53 0.04
N PHE A 24 10.22 15.91 0.78
CA PHE A 24 10.26 14.47 1.01
C PHE A 24 9.07 13.95 1.83
N LEU A 25 8.63 14.70 2.84
CA LEU A 25 7.45 14.38 3.67
C LEU A 25 6.12 14.68 2.95
N GLY A 26 6.13 15.57 1.96
CA GLY A 26 4.96 15.95 1.17
C GLY A 26 4.75 15.12 -0.10
N HIS A 27 5.71 14.27 -0.48
CA HIS A 27 5.53 13.34 -1.59
C HIS A 27 4.56 12.23 -1.19
N VAL A 28 3.32 12.43 -1.63
CA VAL A 28 2.29 11.41 -1.75
C VAL A 28 2.92 10.17 -2.37
N PHE A 29 2.71 9.01 -1.75
CA PHE A 29 3.09 7.73 -2.33
C PHE A 29 2.41 7.60 -3.69
N ASP A 30 3.16 7.87 -4.76
CA ASP A 30 2.71 7.61 -6.12
C ASP A 30 2.90 6.12 -6.37
N TYR A 31 1.76 5.47 -6.57
CA TYR A 31 1.69 4.08 -6.93
C TYR A 31 1.56 4.04 -8.45
N ASP A 32 2.63 3.65 -9.13
CA ASP A 32 2.55 3.45 -10.57
C ASP A 32 1.74 2.18 -10.82
N GLU A 33 0.63 2.29 -11.55
CA GLU A 33 -0.12 1.10 -11.97
C GLU A 33 0.69 0.34 -13.03
N VAL A 34 1.22 -0.81 -12.64
CA VAL A 34 2.08 -1.70 -13.44
C VAL A 34 1.35 -2.94 -13.95
N SER A 35 0.01 -2.99 -13.79
CA SER A 35 -0.86 -4.07 -14.27
C SER A 35 -0.66 -4.45 -15.75
N HIS A 36 -0.12 -3.54 -16.56
CA HIS A 36 0.08 -3.68 -18.00
C HIS A 36 1.39 -4.41 -18.37
N LEU A 37 2.28 -4.65 -17.41
CA LEU A 37 3.52 -5.40 -17.66
C LEU A 37 3.19 -6.90 -17.77
N ASP A 38 3.83 -7.58 -18.72
CA ASP A 38 3.57 -9.01 -19.02
C ASP A 38 3.69 -9.90 -17.77
N GLU A 39 4.62 -9.59 -16.86
CA GLU A 39 4.82 -10.33 -15.60
C GLU A 39 3.64 -10.23 -14.61
N TYR A 40 2.77 -9.23 -14.76
CA TYR A 40 1.62 -8.99 -13.87
C TYR A 40 0.27 -9.14 -14.55
N ALA A 41 0.25 -9.23 -15.89
CA ALA A 41 -0.98 -9.31 -16.66
C ALA A 41 -1.82 -10.54 -16.28
N GLU A 42 -1.18 -11.67 -16.02
CA GLU A 42 -1.82 -12.93 -15.63
C GLU A 42 -2.42 -12.89 -14.21
N LEU A 43 -2.02 -11.92 -13.39
CA LEU A 43 -2.51 -11.79 -12.01
C LEU A 43 -3.88 -11.11 -11.94
N LEU A 44 -4.30 -10.42 -13.01
CA LEU A 44 -5.58 -9.73 -13.04
C LEU A 44 -6.73 -10.75 -13.05
N GLY A 45 -7.69 -10.58 -12.14
CA GLY A 45 -8.82 -11.48 -11.97
C GLY A 45 -8.55 -12.67 -11.06
N GLU A 46 -7.29 -12.89 -10.64
CA GLU A 46 -6.96 -13.89 -9.62
C GLU A 46 -7.71 -13.59 -8.32
N ARG A 47 -8.12 -14.67 -7.64
CA ARG A 47 -9.00 -14.60 -6.46
C ARG A 47 -8.37 -15.30 -5.27
N PHE A 48 -8.54 -14.70 -4.10
CA PHE A 48 -8.07 -15.26 -2.85
C PHE A 48 -8.98 -14.86 -1.69
N THR A 49 -8.94 -15.61 -0.60
CA THR A 49 -9.62 -15.31 0.66
C THR A 49 -8.62 -14.91 1.73
N LEU A 50 -9.14 -14.29 2.79
CA LEU A 50 -8.38 -13.96 3.99
C LEU A 50 -8.46 -15.09 5.01
N VAL A 51 -7.42 -15.20 5.83
CA VAL A 51 -7.41 -16.00 7.06
C VAL A 51 -7.67 -15.08 8.26
N ASP A 52 -8.20 -15.61 9.36
CA ASP A 52 -8.68 -14.90 10.58
C ASP A 52 -7.71 -13.89 11.26
N LYS A 53 -6.49 -13.70 10.73
CA LYS A 53 -5.45 -12.83 11.27
C LYS A 53 -5.29 -11.49 10.54
N VAL A 54 -6.09 -11.22 9.50
CA VAL A 54 -5.99 -10.00 8.68
C VAL A 54 -7.05 -8.95 9.06
N VAL A 55 -6.61 -7.69 9.21
CA VAL A 55 -7.45 -6.54 9.54
C VAL A 55 -7.42 -5.52 8.39
N ALA A 56 -8.60 -5.00 8.02
CA ALA A 56 -8.72 -3.84 7.16
C ALA A 56 -8.46 -2.55 7.94
N VAL A 57 -7.48 -1.77 7.48
CA VAL A 57 -7.04 -0.54 8.12
C VAL A 57 -7.27 0.62 7.17
N GLY A 58 -8.20 1.50 7.52
CA GLY A 58 -8.40 2.77 6.82
C GLY A 58 -7.30 3.75 7.20
N VAL A 59 -6.55 4.25 6.22
CA VAL A 59 -5.47 5.20 6.44
C VAL A 59 -5.65 6.46 5.59
N THR A 60 -5.13 7.57 6.09
CA THR A 60 -4.94 8.80 5.30
C THR A 60 -3.47 9.19 5.32
N MET A 61 -3.05 9.93 4.30
CA MET A 61 -1.68 10.42 4.16
C MET A 61 -1.51 11.86 4.65
N ASP A 62 -2.58 12.64 4.74
CA ASP A 62 -2.50 14.02 5.18
C ASP A 62 -2.78 14.11 6.69
N GLN A 63 -1.75 14.54 7.43
CA GLN A 63 -1.80 14.71 8.89
C GLN A 63 -2.83 15.79 9.30
N ASN A 64 -3.14 16.72 8.40
CA ASN A 64 -4.15 17.76 8.56
C ASN A 64 -5.48 17.39 7.87
N TYR A 65 -5.60 16.17 7.35
CA TYR A 65 -6.82 15.72 6.69
C TYR A 65 -7.90 15.41 7.72
N HIS A 66 -8.95 16.22 7.68
CA HIS A 66 -10.14 16.08 8.50
C HIS A 66 -11.19 15.14 7.87
N GLY A 67 -10.94 14.61 6.67
CA GLY A 67 -11.81 13.67 5.98
C GLY A 67 -11.68 12.21 6.48
N ASP A 68 -12.49 11.34 5.87
CA ASP A 68 -12.43 9.89 6.05
C ASP A 68 -11.14 9.29 5.48
N ALA A 69 -10.91 7.99 5.70
CA ALA A 69 -9.75 7.31 5.12
C ALA A 69 -9.78 7.36 3.58
N ASP A 70 -8.62 7.49 2.94
CA ASP A 70 -8.52 7.53 1.48
C ASP A 70 -8.47 6.12 0.85
N ARG A 71 -8.02 5.16 1.65
CA ARG A 71 -7.77 3.78 1.22
C ARG A 71 -7.74 2.81 2.39
N ILE A 72 -7.86 1.54 2.08
CA ILE A 72 -7.79 0.44 3.03
C ILE A 72 -6.53 -0.38 2.74
N TYR A 73 -5.70 -0.62 3.75
CA TYR A 73 -4.64 -1.63 3.67
C TYR A 73 -5.04 -2.87 4.46
N LEU A 74 -4.74 -4.03 3.89
CA LEU A 74 -4.85 -5.30 4.61
C LEU A 74 -3.53 -5.60 5.30
N LYS A 75 -3.58 -5.75 6.63
CA LYS A 75 -2.39 -5.99 7.46
C LYS A 75 -2.69 -7.03 8.53
N GLU A 76 -1.63 -7.67 9.00
CA GLU A 76 -1.72 -8.50 10.20
C GLU A 76 -2.14 -7.66 11.41
N PHE A 77 -2.88 -8.30 12.33
CA PHE A 77 -3.20 -7.73 13.63
C PHE A 77 -1.93 -7.27 14.37
N GLY A 78 -1.93 -6.05 14.90
CA GLY A 78 -0.79 -5.48 15.65
C GLY A 78 0.29 -4.82 14.79
N SER A 79 0.17 -4.82 13.45
CA SER A 79 1.11 -4.14 12.56
C SER A 79 1.07 -2.61 12.69
N SER A 80 2.25 -1.98 12.76
CA SER A 80 2.45 -0.51 12.80
C SER A 80 2.33 0.11 11.40
N GLY A 81 1.90 1.36 11.28
CA GLY A 81 1.75 2.01 9.98
C GLY A 81 1.34 3.48 10.02
N PRO A 82 1.11 4.11 8.85
CA PRO A 82 0.65 5.49 8.72
C PRO A 82 -0.64 5.75 9.50
N GLN A 83 -1.03 7.02 9.63
CA GLN A 83 -2.10 7.44 10.52
C GLN A 83 -3.41 6.68 10.26
N VAL A 84 -3.71 5.78 11.19
CA VAL A 84 -4.86 4.87 11.11
C VAL A 84 -6.11 5.63 11.54
N LYS A 85 -7.10 5.73 10.66
CA LYS A 85 -8.40 6.33 10.94
C LYS A 85 -9.37 5.29 11.51
N PHE A 86 -9.32 4.05 11.02
CA PHE A 86 -10.12 2.95 11.58
C PHE A 86 -9.45 1.59 11.37
N ARG A 87 -9.87 0.61 12.17
CA ARG A 87 -9.52 -0.82 12.03
C ARG A 87 -10.79 -1.65 12.10
N ARG A 88 -10.98 -2.57 11.15
CA ARG A 88 -12.10 -3.51 11.11
C ARG A 88 -11.60 -4.86 10.61
N SER A 89 -11.99 -5.95 11.28
CA SER A 89 -11.74 -7.30 10.75
C SER A 89 -12.63 -7.53 9.53
N ILE A 90 -12.08 -8.13 8.46
CA ILE A 90 -12.80 -8.47 7.23
C ILE A 90 -12.58 -9.93 6.81
N ALA A 91 -12.53 -10.84 7.79
CA ALA A 91 -12.19 -12.25 7.59
C ALA A 91 -13.04 -12.98 6.53
N ASP A 92 -14.26 -12.50 6.24
CA ASP A 92 -15.16 -13.14 5.28
C ASP A 92 -15.15 -12.46 3.91
N GLY A 93 -14.98 -13.26 2.86
CA GLY A 93 -15.21 -12.84 1.47
C GLY A 93 -14.08 -13.20 0.52
N VAL A 94 -14.33 -12.95 -0.75
CA VAL A 94 -13.37 -13.15 -1.84
C VAL A 94 -12.78 -11.81 -2.25
N LEU A 95 -11.47 -11.75 -2.33
CA LEU A 95 -10.72 -10.63 -2.89
C LEU A 95 -10.32 -10.99 -4.32
N GLU A 96 -10.58 -10.09 -5.25
CA GLU A 96 -10.22 -10.22 -6.67
C GLU A 96 -9.22 -9.14 -7.03
N ILE A 97 -8.09 -9.52 -7.64
CA ILE A 97 -7.05 -8.59 -8.08
C ILE A 97 -7.57 -7.81 -9.30
N VAL A 98 -7.61 -6.49 -9.19
CA VAL A 98 -8.08 -5.56 -10.24
C VAL A 98 -7.03 -4.53 -10.65
N GLY A 99 -5.81 -4.70 -10.14
CA GLY A 99 -4.67 -3.89 -10.54
C GLY A 99 -3.45 -4.22 -9.69
N VAL A 100 -2.27 -4.02 -10.27
CA VAL A 100 -0.98 -4.18 -9.60
C VAL A 100 -0.29 -2.83 -9.60
N HIS A 101 0.20 -2.43 -8.43
CA HIS A 101 0.81 -1.13 -8.22
C HIS A 101 2.22 -1.31 -7.67
N GLN A 102 3.15 -0.54 -8.21
CA GLN A 102 4.52 -0.47 -7.69
C GLN A 102 4.71 0.83 -6.93
N GLU A 103 5.12 0.71 -5.68
CA GLU A 103 5.58 1.82 -4.84
C GLU A 103 7.05 2.06 -5.13
N LYS A 104 7.39 3.24 -5.67
CA LYS A 104 8.78 3.65 -5.91
C LYS A 104 9.26 4.49 -4.74
N TRP A 105 10.05 3.89 -3.85
CA TRP A 105 10.80 4.62 -2.82
C TRP A 105 12.29 4.63 -3.12
N PHE A 106 12.99 5.63 -2.59
CA PHE A 106 14.45 5.74 -2.66
C PHE A 106 15.17 4.61 -1.87
N ILE A 107 14.43 3.83 -1.06
CA ILE A 107 14.95 2.82 -0.13
C ILE A 107 14.39 1.41 -0.42
N GLY A 108 13.55 1.26 -1.45
CA GLY A 108 12.95 -0.03 -1.83
C GLY A 108 11.80 0.12 -2.83
N ALA A 109 11.49 -0.97 -3.52
CA ALA A 109 10.29 -1.08 -4.34
C ALA A 109 9.35 -2.09 -3.68
N GLY A 110 8.11 -1.68 -3.39
CA GLY A 110 7.06 -2.55 -2.88
C GLY A 110 6.01 -2.79 -3.96
N ILE A 111 5.46 -3.99 -4.06
CA ILE A 111 4.35 -4.28 -4.97
C ILE A 111 3.07 -4.44 -4.14
N TYR A 112 1.97 -3.90 -4.65
CA TYR A 112 0.66 -3.93 -4.01
C TYR A 112 -0.41 -4.37 -5.01
N TYR A 113 -1.26 -5.30 -4.59
CA TYR A 113 -2.50 -5.60 -5.32
C TYR A 113 -3.59 -4.63 -4.91
N ARG A 114 -4.19 -3.95 -5.89
CA ARG A 114 -5.49 -3.30 -5.74
C ARG A 114 -6.56 -4.36 -5.91
N VAL A 115 -7.39 -4.55 -4.90
CA VAL A 115 -8.39 -5.63 -4.88
C VAL A 115 -9.81 -5.10 -4.74
N LYS A 116 -10.78 -5.85 -5.27
CA LYS A 116 -12.20 -5.70 -4.95
C LYS A 116 -12.60 -6.76 -3.94
N HIS A 117 -13.33 -6.36 -2.90
CA HIS A 117 -13.93 -7.28 -1.94
C HIS A 117 -15.35 -7.66 -2.35
N LYS A 118 -15.63 -8.96 -2.35
CA LYS A 118 -16.94 -9.55 -2.57
C LYS A 118 -17.26 -10.44 -1.36
N GLY A 119 -18.00 -9.93 -0.39
CA GLY A 119 -18.35 -10.65 0.83
C GLY A 119 -19.64 -10.16 1.49
N ALA A 120 -20.05 -10.86 2.56
CA ALA A 120 -21.25 -10.52 3.32
C ALA A 120 -21.08 -9.25 4.18
N GLN A 121 -19.84 -8.93 4.55
CA GLN A 121 -19.52 -7.73 5.31
C GLN A 121 -19.45 -6.50 4.40
N LYS A 122 -20.17 -5.43 4.76
CA LYS A 122 -20.02 -4.12 4.08
C LYS A 122 -18.68 -3.49 4.46
N VAL A 123 -17.73 -3.57 3.54
CA VAL A 123 -16.47 -2.82 3.56
C VAL A 123 -16.72 -1.41 2.97
N PRO A 124 -16.14 -0.34 3.53
CA PRO A 124 -16.23 0.99 2.93
C PRO A 124 -15.80 0.97 1.45
N GLU A 125 -16.46 1.78 0.61
CA GLU A 125 -16.15 1.91 -0.82
C GLU A 125 -14.85 2.71 -1.05
N LEU A 126 -13.74 2.14 -0.58
CA LEU A 126 -12.41 2.69 -0.73
C LEU A 126 -11.51 1.69 -1.46
N PRO A 127 -10.50 2.15 -2.21
CA PRO A 127 -9.50 1.25 -2.78
C PRO A 127 -8.82 0.41 -1.69
N ILE A 128 -8.82 -0.92 -1.87
CA ILE A 128 -8.18 -1.86 -0.96
C ILE A 128 -6.85 -2.29 -1.55
N TYR A 129 -5.78 -2.16 -0.77
CA TYR A 129 -4.43 -2.53 -1.14
C TYR A 129 -3.90 -3.66 -0.26
N VAL A 130 -3.29 -4.65 -0.91
CA VAL A 130 -2.62 -5.79 -0.27
C VAL A 130 -1.15 -5.73 -0.62
N HIS A 131 -0.28 -5.63 0.39
CA HIS A 131 1.17 -5.63 0.19
C HIS A 131 1.66 -7.04 -0.15
N ILE A 132 2.58 -7.13 -1.09
CA ILE A 132 3.21 -8.38 -1.52
C ILE A 132 4.61 -8.45 -0.89
N PRO A 133 4.79 -9.25 0.18
CA PRO A 133 6.09 -9.34 0.86
C PRO A 133 7.13 -10.17 0.09
N GLY A 134 6.70 -11.04 -0.84
CA GLY A 134 7.56 -11.99 -1.54
C GLY A 134 7.66 -11.77 -3.05
N PRO A 135 8.55 -12.52 -3.74
CA PRO A 135 8.55 -12.56 -5.19
C PRO A 135 7.22 -13.14 -5.71
N VAL A 136 6.74 -12.62 -6.83
CA VAL A 136 5.50 -13.09 -7.47
C VAL A 136 5.85 -14.14 -8.53
N ASN A 137 5.13 -15.25 -8.55
CA ASN A 137 5.16 -16.21 -9.65
C ASN A 137 3.75 -16.77 -9.93
N SER A 138 3.62 -17.63 -10.94
CA SER A 138 2.34 -18.24 -11.34
C SER A 138 1.68 -19.08 -10.24
N ASP A 139 2.48 -19.58 -9.29
CA ASP A 139 2.06 -20.61 -8.34
C ASP A 139 1.69 -20.00 -6.99
N ASN A 140 2.43 -18.98 -6.56
CA ASN A 140 2.17 -18.19 -5.36
C ASN A 140 2.00 -16.72 -5.77
N LEU A 141 0.90 -16.09 -5.35
CA LEU A 141 0.63 -14.68 -5.64
C LEU A 141 1.61 -13.72 -4.92
N GLY A 142 2.75 -14.20 -4.44
CA GLY A 142 3.65 -13.49 -3.52
C GLY A 142 3.04 -13.18 -2.16
N LEU A 143 1.89 -13.78 -1.84
CA LEU A 143 1.14 -13.61 -0.59
C LEU A 143 1.55 -14.67 0.44
N ASP A 144 1.51 -14.30 1.72
CA ASP A 144 1.74 -15.23 2.82
C ASP A 144 0.54 -16.16 3.00
N GLU A 145 0.75 -17.47 2.81
CA GLU A 145 -0.28 -18.51 2.96
C GLU A 145 -0.87 -18.58 4.38
N ALA A 146 -0.16 -18.08 5.39
CA ALA A 146 -0.68 -17.97 6.76
C ALA A 146 -1.78 -16.90 6.90
N LEU A 147 -1.86 -15.97 5.94
CA LEU A 147 -2.78 -14.82 5.93
C LEU A 147 -3.78 -14.87 4.77
N TYR A 148 -3.43 -15.52 3.66
CA TYR A 148 -4.18 -15.53 2.42
C TYR A 148 -4.25 -16.92 1.81
N GLN A 149 -5.39 -17.29 1.23
CA GLN A 149 -5.56 -18.55 0.53
C GLN A 149 -6.05 -18.32 -0.90
N ARG A 150 -5.29 -18.77 -1.90
CA ARG A 150 -5.70 -18.69 -3.31
C ARG A 150 -6.92 -19.58 -3.56
N ILE A 151 -7.86 -19.08 -4.33
CA ILE A 151 -9.01 -19.85 -4.81
C ILE A 151 -8.63 -20.38 -6.18
N GLN A 152 -8.40 -21.68 -6.30
CA GLN A 152 -8.28 -22.31 -7.62
C GLN A 152 -9.66 -22.32 -8.27
N ILE A 153 -9.81 -21.57 -9.36
CA ILE A 153 -10.96 -21.71 -10.23
C ILE A 153 -10.70 -23.00 -11.01
N ALA A 154 -11.44 -24.05 -10.71
CA ALA A 154 -11.39 -25.26 -11.52
C ALA A 154 -11.77 -24.87 -12.96
N ASP A 155 -10.88 -25.12 -13.91
CA ASP A 155 -11.13 -24.90 -15.33
C ASP A 155 -12.48 -25.55 -15.69
N SER A 156 -13.42 -24.72 -16.14
CA SER A 156 -14.80 -25.10 -16.49
C SER A 156 -14.87 -25.60 -17.92
#